data_AF-A0A3B5MAL3-F1
#
_entry.id   AF-A0A3B5MAL3-F1
#
_cell.length_a   1.000
_cell.length_b   1.000
_cell.length_c   1.000
_cell.angle_alpha   90.00
_cell.angle_beta   90.00
_cell.angle_gamma   90.00
#
_symmetry.space_group_name_H-M   'P 1'
#
loop_
_entity.id
_entity.type
_entity.pdbx_description
1 polymer ?
#
loop_
_entity_poly.entity_id
_entity_poly.type
_entity_poly.pdbx_seq_one_letter_code
_entity_poly.pdbx_strand_id
1 'polypeptide(L)'
;VPVYLLGWVVCFLVCNSRIQQSLPQIVKENAQVQIQCSHEDKTRPFMLWYQQRDHGQPVVFIGYEYGTKAQIYGGQFEEQFKMKRENSLTGILTVLSANLSHSAVYFCAITDHSDVVGGLSAIFGEGTKLTVLEVKTTPKPPKVQVFPPSKKECESKTDEKKMKTLVCLASGFYPDHVTVSWQINGFNEKQGVKTDGAATMKDDGNYIIMSRLRVTASKWLKKGTNITCIVSFFDGNNTVPYPNWTIEKYLQTMQRAKLSYTALLMKSSIYGLFVLLLVWKIQVCSIQLVFVLGSVSKMCPLIIVLNEYYSLWT
;
A
#
# COMPACT_ATOMS: atom_id res chain seq x y z
N VAL A 1 8.72 -7.13 -50.09
CA VAL A 1 8.70 -6.95 -48.61
C VAL A 1 8.58 -5.46 -48.31
N PRO A 2 7.40 -4.95 -47.92
CA PRO A 2 7.31 -3.70 -47.19
C PRO A 2 6.92 -3.96 -45.73
N VAL A 3 7.49 -3.12 -44.88
CA VAL A 3 7.56 -3.19 -43.43
C VAL A 3 6.24 -2.72 -42.82
N TYR A 4 5.62 -3.53 -41.96
CA TYR A 4 4.50 -3.11 -41.12
C TYR A 4 5.04 -2.37 -39.89
N LEU A 5 4.86 -1.06 -39.85
CA LEU A 5 4.95 -0.24 -38.64
C LEU A 5 3.70 -0.51 -37.79
N LEU A 6 3.81 -1.45 -36.85
CA LEU A 6 2.82 -1.60 -35.78
C LEU A 6 2.98 -0.43 -34.81
N GLY A 7 2.23 0.64 -35.05
CA GLY A 7 2.03 1.72 -34.09
C GLY A 7 1.32 1.18 -32.86
N TRP A 8 2.02 1.17 -31.73
CA TRP A 8 1.46 0.88 -30.42
C TRP A 8 0.52 2.03 -30.04
N VAL A 9 -0.76 1.86 -30.31
CA VAL A 9 -1.80 2.68 -29.69
C VAL A 9 -1.80 2.33 -28.21
N VAL A 10 -1.18 3.19 -27.40
CA VAL A 10 -1.33 3.18 -25.95
C VAL A 10 -2.80 3.45 -25.66
N CYS A 11 -3.54 2.37 -25.44
CA CYS A 11 -4.92 2.41 -25.03
C CYS A 11 -4.93 2.98 -23.60
N PHE A 12 -5.06 4.30 -23.48
CA PHE A 12 -5.46 4.91 -22.22
C PHE A 12 -6.84 4.34 -21.92
N LEU A 13 -6.89 3.44 -20.93
CA LEU A 13 -8.14 3.01 -20.31
C LEU A 13 -8.76 4.26 -19.68
N VAL A 14 -9.54 5.01 -20.46
CA VAL A 14 -10.51 5.95 -19.93
C VAL A 14 -11.46 5.10 -19.09
N CYS A 15 -11.44 5.30 -17.79
CA CYS A 15 -12.42 4.68 -16.90
C CYS A 15 -13.78 5.18 -17.38
N ASN A 16 -14.58 4.29 -17.98
CA ASN A 16 -15.85 4.67 -18.57
C ASN A 16 -16.90 4.80 -17.46
N SER A 17 -16.74 5.82 -16.60
CA SER A 17 -17.73 6.19 -15.61
C SER A 17 -18.91 6.86 -16.34
N ARG A 18 -20.14 6.46 -16.01
CA ARG A 18 -21.38 7.02 -16.60
C ARG A 18 -21.50 8.55 -16.40
N ILE A 19 -20.77 9.07 -15.42
CA ILE A 19 -20.66 10.48 -15.08
C ILE A 19 -19.17 10.81 -15.00
N GLN A 20 -18.76 11.89 -15.66
CA GLN A 20 -17.41 12.41 -15.66
C GLN A 20 -17.37 13.69 -14.85
N GLN A 21 -16.41 13.79 -13.92
CA GLN A 21 -16.19 14.97 -13.11
C GLN A 21 -14.78 15.53 -13.34
N SER A 22 -14.56 16.79 -13.00
CA SER A 22 -13.22 17.37 -12.96
C SER A 22 -12.27 16.53 -12.10
N LEU A 23 -11.03 16.41 -12.55
CA LEU A 23 -9.95 15.83 -11.76
C LEU A 23 -9.75 16.62 -10.45
N PRO A 24 -9.12 16.02 -9.42
CA PRO A 24 -8.80 16.71 -8.18
C PRO A 24 -8.06 18.03 -8.42
N GLN A 25 -8.45 19.07 -7.69
CA GLN A 25 -7.92 20.44 -7.84
C GLN A 25 -7.29 20.92 -6.54
N ILE A 26 -6.19 21.66 -6.68
CA ILE A 26 -5.53 22.33 -5.56
C ILE A 26 -5.42 23.80 -5.90
N VAL A 27 -5.94 24.64 -5.01
CA VAL A 27 -6.00 26.09 -5.20
C VAL A 27 -5.53 26.80 -3.95
N LYS A 28 -5.21 28.10 -4.07
CA LYS A 28 -4.96 28.96 -2.91
C LYS A 28 -6.26 29.60 -2.43
N GLU A 29 -6.28 30.09 -1.20
CA GLU A 29 -7.39 30.91 -0.71
C GLU A 29 -7.71 32.09 -1.63
N ASN A 30 -8.98 32.50 -1.63
CA ASN A 30 -9.57 33.53 -2.49
C ASN A 30 -9.56 33.23 -4.00
N ALA A 31 -9.07 32.05 -4.42
CA ALA A 31 -9.23 31.61 -5.79
C ALA A 31 -10.69 31.26 -6.08
N GLN A 32 -11.14 31.58 -7.30
CA GLN A 32 -12.38 31.06 -7.83
C GLN A 32 -12.14 29.67 -8.44
N VAL A 33 -12.99 28.70 -8.12
CA VAL A 33 -12.80 27.30 -8.52
C VAL A 33 -14.04 26.82 -9.27
N GLN A 34 -13.85 26.08 -10.36
CA GLN A 34 -14.94 25.46 -11.10
C GLN A 34 -14.79 23.94 -11.12
N ILE A 35 -15.83 23.26 -10.66
CA ILE A 35 -15.96 21.82 -10.67
C ILE A 35 -17.02 21.47 -11.72
N GLN A 36 -16.58 20.85 -12.79
CA GLN A 36 -17.44 20.47 -13.91
C GLN A 36 -17.91 19.03 -13.74
N CYS A 37 -19.14 18.77 -14.15
CA CYS A 37 -19.72 17.44 -14.21
C CYS A 37 -20.48 17.26 -15.53
N SER A 38 -20.24 16.15 -16.21
CA SER A 38 -20.90 15.75 -17.45
C SER A 38 -21.42 14.32 -17.38
N HIS A 39 -22.53 14.05 -18.06
CA HIS A 39 -23.12 12.71 -18.17
C HIS A 39 -23.71 12.49 -19.57
N GLU A 40 -24.04 11.25 -19.91
CA GLU A 40 -24.62 10.90 -21.21
C GLU A 40 -26.15 10.71 -21.17
N ASP A 41 -26.72 10.58 -19.97
CA ASP A 41 -28.13 10.25 -19.78
C ASP A 41 -29.05 11.48 -19.88
N LYS A 42 -29.66 11.69 -21.05
CA LYS A 42 -30.60 12.80 -21.31
C LYS A 42 -31.93 12.69 -20.54
N THR A 43 -32.26 11.54 -19.98
CA THR A 43 -33.53 11.33 -19.26
C THR A 43 -33.53 11.92 -17.86
N ARG A 44 -32.36 12.36 -17.38
CA ARG A 44 -32.13 12.89 -16.03
C ARG A 44 -31.86 14.39 -16.08
N PRO A 45 -32.90 15.25 -16.05
CA PRO A 45 -32.73 16.69 -16.21
C PRO A 45 -32.15 17.37 -14.97
N PHE A 46 -32.16 16.72 -13.82
CA PHE A 46 -31.66 17.28 -12.56
C PHE A 46 -30.20 16.91 -12.34
N MET A 47 -29.39 17.92 -12.02
CA MET A 47 -28.03 17.72 -11.48
C MET A 47 -28.00 18.23 -10.05
N LEU A 48 -27.60 17.36 -9.12
CA LEU A 48 -27.46 17.67 -7.70
C LEU A 48 -25.99 17.79 -7.36
N TRP A 49 -25.69 18.69 -6.44
CA TRP A 49 -24.36 18.92 -5.91
C TRP A 49 -24.32 18.66 -4.42
N TYR A 50 -23.29 17.93 -4.02
CA TYR A 50 -23.05 17.55 -2.64
C TYR A 50 -21.62 17.81 -2.22
N GLN A 51 -21.42 18.03 -0.93
CA GLN A 51 -20.12 18.22 -0.29
C GLN A 51 -19.91 17.19 0.81
N GLN A 52 -18.76 16.50 0.80
CA GLN A 52 -18.30 15.70 1.92
C GLN A 52 -16.95 16.24 2.38
N ARG A 53 -16.90 16.84 3.58
CA ARG A 53 -15.69 17.50 4.09
C ARG A 53 -14.57 16.49 4.39
N ASP A 54 -14.89 15.48 5.19
CA ASP A 54 -13.95 14.41 5.53
C ASP A 54 -14.55 13.04 5.22
N HIS A 55 -13.68 12.07 4.95
CA HIS A 55 -14.09 10.71 4.70
C HIS A 55 -14.83 10.12 5.91
N GLY A 56 -16.07 9.67 5.70
CA GLY A 56 -16.93 9.13 6.76
C GLY A 56 -17.82 10.17 7.45
N GLN A 57 -17.69 11.45 7.11
CA GLN A 57 -18.67 12.47 7.48
C GLN A 57 -19.92 12.39 6.59
N PRO A 58 -21.08 12.87 7.08
CA PRO A 58 -22.28 12.98 6.26
C PRO A 58 -22.05 13.79 5.00
N VAL A 59 -22.66 13.34 3.91
CA VAL A 59 -22.69 14.07 2.65
C VAL A 59 -23.74 15.18 2.77
N VAL A 60 -23.32 16.43 2.62
CA VAL A 60 -24.16 17.62 2.75
C VAL A 60 -24.69 18.03 1.38
N PHE A 61 -25.99 18.29 1.28
CA PHE A 61 -26.63 18.75 0.05
C PHE A 61 -26.40 20.26 -0.15
N ILE A 62 -25.79 20.65 -1.27
CA ILE A 62 -25.54 22.06 -1.62
C ILE A 62 -26.77 22.63 -2.34
N GLY A 63 -27.26 21.91 -3.33
CA GLY A 63 -28.33 22.38 -4.21
C GLY A 63 -28.47 21.54 -5.47
N TYR A 64 -29.47 21.88 -6.27
CA TYR A 64 -29.73 21.24 -7.55
C TYR A 64 -30.05 22.25 -8.64
N GLU A 65 -29.87 21.79 -9.88
CA GLU A 65 -30.13 22.56 -11.08
C GLU A 65 -31.12 21.81 -11.97
N TYR A 66 -32.07 22.54 -12.54
CA TYR A 66 -33.04 22.01 -13.51
C TYR A 66 -33.03 22.86 -14.79
N GLY A 67 -32.73 22.21 -15.92
CA GLY A 67 -32.54 22.90 -17.19
C GLY A 67 -31.45 23.96 -17.10
N THR A 68 -31.59 25.07 -17.82
CA THR A 68 -30.59 26.17 -17.84
C THR A 68 -30.99 27.38 -16.99
N LYS A 69 -32.16 27.36 -16.35
CA LYS A 69 -32.77 28.55 -15.72
C LYS A 69 -33.02 28.44 -14.22
N ALA A 70 -33.12 27.23 -13.67
CA ALA A 70 -33.47 27.04 -12.26
C ALA A 70 -32.28 26.49 -11.47
N GLN A 71 -31.89 27.20 -10.42
CA GLN A 71 -30.92 26.79 -9.41
C GLN A 71 -31.58 26.92 -8.04
N ILE A 72 -31.59 25.83 -7.28
CA ILE A 72 -32.21 25.78 -5.96
C ILE A 72 -31.15 25.30 -4.98
N TYR A 73 -30.91 26.09 -3.93
CA TYR A 73 -29.94 25.79 -2.89
C TYR A 73 -30.61 25.09 -1.71
N GLY A 74 -29.92 24.13 -1.11
CA GLY A 74 -30.37 23.39 0.09
C GLY A 74 -30.24 24.16 1.40
N GLY A 75 -29.97 25.46 1.35
CA GLY A 75 -29.69 26.33 2.49
C GLY A 75 -29.04 27.66 2.06
N GLN A 76 -28.31 28.32 2.96
CA GLN A 76 -27.56 29.57 2.69
C GLN A 76 -26.23 29.32 1.96
N PHE A 77 -26.25 28.47 0.93
CA PHE A 77 -25.07 28.14 0.13
C PHE A 77 -24.87 29.09 -1.06
N GLU A 78 -25.87 29.90 -1.39
CA GLU A 78 -25.85 30.82 -2.54
C GLU A 78 -24.77 31.91 -2.45
N GLU A 79 -24.33 32.25 -1.23
CA GLU A 79 -23.25 33.21 -1.00
C GLU A 79 -21.86 32.62 -1.24
N GLN A 80 -21.72 31.29 -1.16
CA GLN A 80 -20.44 30.58 -1.24
C GLN A 80 -20.27 29.87 -2.59
N PHE A 81 -21.37 29.37 -3.14
CA PHE A 81 -21.41 28.53 -4.33
C PHE A 81 -22.35 29.11 -5.38
N LYS A 82 -21.94 28.99 -6.65
CA LYS A 82 -22.78 29.30 -7.81
C LYS A 82 -22.89 28.09 -8.70
N MET A 83 -24.10 27.64 -8.94
CA MET A 83 -24.38 26.52 -9.85
C MET A 83 -24.79 27.04 -11.23
N LYS A 84 -24.23 26.46 -12.29
CA LYS A 84 -24.63 26.75 -13.68
C LYS A 84 -24.67 25.50 -14.54
N ARG A 85 -25.83 25.25 -15.14
CA ARG A 85 -26.05 24.31 -16.24
C ARG A 85 -25.71 24.95 -17.59
N GLU A 86 -24.79 24.36 -18.33
CA GLU A 86 -24.51 24.76 -19.71
C GLU A 86 -25.54 24.15 -20.68
N ASN A 87 -25.92 22.90 -20.43
CA ASN A 87 -26.92 22.16 -21.18
C ASN A 87 -27.49 21.01 -20.32
N SER A 88 -28.41 20.19 -20.85
CA SER A 88 -29.03 19.08 -20.12
C SER A 88 -28.08 17.94 -19.71
N LEU A 89 -26.82 17.97 -20.12
CA LEU A 89 -25.78 16.98 -19.83
C LEU A 89 -24.60 17.52 -19.01
N THR A 90 -24.33 18.83 -19.07
CA THR A 90 -23.17 19.44 -18.42
C THR A 90 -23.60 20.51 -17.40
N GLY A 91 -23.08 20.39 -16.18
CA GLY A 91 -23.24 21.39 -15.11
C GLY A 91 -21.92 21.76 -14.46
N ILE A 92 -21.90 22.93 -13.82
CA ILE A 92 -20.72 23.53 -13.22
C ILE A 92 -21.07 24.04 -11.83
N LEU A 93 -20.36 23.55 -10.82
CA LEU A 93 -20.35 24.13 -9.48
C LEU A 93 -19.16 25.08 -9.37
N THR A 94 -19.42 26.34 -9.06
CA THR A 94 -18.39 27.36 -8.87
C THR A 94 -18.28 27.72 -7.39
N VAL A 95 -17.09 27.55 -6.82
CA VAL A 95 -16.74 28.12 -5.51
C VAL A 95 -16.29 29.55 -5.74
N LEU A 96 -17.00 30.53 -5.16
CA LEU A 96 -16.80 31.95 -5.47
C LEU A 96 -15.46 32.48 -4.93
N SER A 97 -15.16 32.17 -3.67
CA SER A 97 -13.92 32.52 -3.00
C SER A 97 -13.47 31.34 -2.13
N ALA A 98 -12.40 30.65 -2.54
CA ALA A 98 -11.89 29.48 -1.85
C ALA A 98 -11.41 29.82 -0.42
N ASN A 99 -11.83 29.01 0.55
CA ASN A 99 -11.42 29.06 1.96
C ASN A 99 -11.04 27.63 2.37
N LEU A 100 -10.20 27.47 3.37
CA LEU A 100 -9.87 26.17 3.98
C LEU A 100 -11.11 25.32 4.29
N SER A 101 -12.22 25.94 4.72
CA SER A 101 -13.50 25.23 4.96
C SER A 101 -14.15 24.63 3.71
N HIS A 102 -13.72 25.05 2.52
CA HIS A 102 -14.16 24.52 1.23
C HIS A 102 -13.33 23.30 0.78
N SER A 103 -12.27 22.94 1.51
CA SER A 103 -11.54 21.70 1.26
C SER A 103 -12.44 20.49 1.57
N ALA A 104 -12.80 19.75 0.52
CA ALA A 104 -13.80 18.69 0.58
C ALA A 104 -13.79 17.86 -0.71
N VAL A 105 -14.50 16.74 -0.70
CA VAL A 105 -14.89 16.01 -1.91
C VAL A 105 -16.28 16.48 -2.34
N TYR A 106 -16.39 16.94 -3.59
CA TYR A 106 -17.63 17.40 -4.18
C TYR A 106 -18.18 16.35 -5.14
N PHE A 107 -19.39 15.89 -4.88
CA PHE A 107 -20.05 14.90 -5.73
C PHE A 107 -21.13 15.59 -6.56
N CYS A 108 -21.16 15.28 -7.85
CA CYS A 108 -22.37 15.50 -8.64
C CYS A 108 -23.20 14.22 -8.68
N ALA A 109 -24.51 14.36 -8.72
CA ALA A 109 -25.41 13.25 -8.97
C ALA A 109 -26.50 13.65 -9.96
N ILE A 110 -27.00 12.68 -10.71
CA ILE A 110 -28.07 12.88 -11.69
C ILE A 110 -29.31 12.07 -11.34
N THR A 111 -30.48 12.68 -11.55
CA THR A 111 -31.78 12.07 -11.28
C THR A 111 -32.85 12.59 -12.23
N ASP A 112 -33.94 11.85 -12.30
CA ASP A 112 -35.17 12.14 -13.01
C ASP A 112 -36.19 12.94 -12.16
N HIS A 113 -35.96 13.12 -10.86
CA HIS A 113 -36.92 13.76 -9.94
C HIS A 113 -36.30 14.82 -9.01
N SER A 114 -37.08 15.83 -8.62
CA SER A 114 -36.62 16.95 -7.77
C SER A 114 -36.65 16.67 -6.27
N ASP A 115 -37.47 15.72 -5.78
CA ASP A 115 -37.66 15.46 -4.35
C ASP A 115 -36.99 14.15 -3.90
N VAL A 116 -36.23 14.19 -2.80
CA VAL A 116 -35.63 13.03 -2.13
C VAL A 116 -36.66 12.35 -1.21
N VAL A 117 -37.91 12.21 -1.64
CA VAL A 117 -38.98 11.59 -0.84
C VAL A 117 -39.49 10.34 -1.57
N GLY A 118 -38.86 9.21 -1.28
CA GLY A 118 -39.35 7.88 -1.62
C GLY A 118 -38.76 7.26 -2.89
N GLY A 119 -37.74 6.41 -2.72
CA GLY A 119 -37.41 5.34 -3.69
C GLY A 119 -36.68 5.73 -4.98
N LEU A 120 -36.03 6.89 -5.03
CA LEU A 120 -35.41 7.41 -6.26
C LEU A 120 -33.93 7.03 -6.39
N SER A 121 -33.54 6.62 -7.60
CA SER A 121 -32.17 6.23 -7.95
C SER A 121 -31.39 7.46 -8.45
N ALA A 122 -30.57 8.03 -7.57
CA ALA A 122 -29.57 9.02 -7.95
C ALA A 122 -28.26 8.32 -8.30
N ILE A 123 -27.68 8.65 -9.45
CA ILE A 123 -26.39 8.11 -9.88
C ILE A 123 -25.34 9.16 -9.51
N PHE A 124 -24.40 8.79 -8.64
CA PHE A 124 -23.30 9.66 -8.22
C PHE A 124 -22.09 9.53 -9.14
N GLY A 125 -21.42 10.65 -9.39
CA GLY A 125 -20.09 10.66 -9.96
C GLY A 125 -19.03 10.21 -8.95
N GLU A 126 -17.79 10.03 -9.41
CA GLU A 126 -16.68 9.59 -8.55
C GLU A 126 -16.25 10.63 -7.50
N GLY A 127 -16.68 11.88 -7.66
CA GLY A 127 -16.32 12.99 -6.80
C GLY A 127 -15.05 13.72 -7.24
N THR A 128 -15.05 15.04 -7.09
CA THR A 128 -13.87 15.89 -7.29
C THR A 128 -13.36 16.34 -5.95
N LYS A 129 -12.12 15.97 -5.61
CA LYS A 129 -11.46 16.46 -4.40
C LYS A 129 -10.88 17.86 -4.64
N LEU A 130 -11.33 18.83 -3.86
CA LEU A 130 -10.79 20.18 -3.83
C LEU A 130 -10.02 20.37 -2.53
N THR A 131 -8.77 20.82 -2.62
CA THR A 131 -8.00 21.29 -1.45
C THR A 131 -7.64 22.75 -1.64
N VAL A 132 -7.96 23.54 -0.63
CA VAL A 132 -7.60 24.95 -0.54
C VAL A 132 -6.38 25.07 0.36
N LEU A 133 -5.29 25.58 -0.19
CA LEU A 133 -4.04 25.86 0.50
C LEU A 133 -4.09 27.24 1.11
N GLU A 134 -3.61 27.36 2.34
CA GLU A 134 -3.24 28.64 2.91
C GLU A 134 -2.21 29.33 2.01
N VAL A 135 -2.34 30.65 1.85
CA VAL A 135 -1.54 31.46 0.90
C VAL A 135 -0.03 31.30 1.08
N LYS A 136 0.43 30.85 2.25
CA LYS A 136 1.85 30.78 2.64
C LYS A 136 2.45 29.36 2.67
N THR A 137 1.67 28.32 2.40
CA THR A 137 2.15 26.94 2.59
C THR A 137 2.65 26.34 1.28
N THR A 138 3.94 26.01 1.23
CA THR A 138 4.54 25.33 0.07
C THR A 138 4.20 23.83 0.10
N PRO A 139 3.84 23.23 -1.04
CA PRO A 139 3.68 21.78 -1.14
C PRO A 139 4.96 21.05 -0.71
N LYS A 140 4.83 20.07 0.18
CA LYS A 140 5.89 19.22 0.69
C LYS A 140 5.76 17.82 0.10
N PRO A 141 6.81 17.29 -0.54
CA PRO A 141 6.75 15.97 -1.18
C PRO A 141 6.76 14.82 -0.15
N PRO A 142 6.18 13.64 -0.49
CA PRO A 142 6.14 12.50 0.41
C PRO A 142 7.48 11.79 0.54
N LYS A 143 7.80 11.40 1.78
CA LYS A 143 8.80 10.37 2.04
C LYS A 143 8.13 9.01 2.01
N VAL A 144 8.43 8.23 0.98
CA VAL A 144 7.90 6.88 0.77
C VAL A 144 8.82 5.85 1.40
N GLN A 145 8.28 4.91 2.16
CA GLN A 145 9.00 3.80 2.77
C GLN A 145 8.21 2.51 2.58
N VAL A 146 8.88 1.45 2.12
CA VAL A 146 8.27 0.13 1.97
C VAL A 146 8.85 -0.83 3.00
N PHE A 147 7.97 -1.39 3.81
CA PHE A 147 8.30 -2.35 4.86
C PHE A 147 8.04 -3.79 4.37
N PRO A 148 8.98 -4.71 4.62
CA PRO A 148 8.82 -6.11 4.28
C PRO A 148 7.78 -6.80 5.19
N PRO A 149 7.35 -8.02 4.84
CA PRO A 149 6.51 -8.83 5.71
C PRO A 149 7.11 -9.00 7.11
N SER A 150 6.25 -9.02 8.12
CA SER A 150 6.69 -9.15 9.51
C SER A 150 7.41 -10.48 9.76
N LYS A 151 8.31 -10.52 10.76
CA LYS A 151 9.03 -11.75 11.13
C LYS A 151 8.06 -12.89 11.46
N LYS A 152 6.97 -12.60 12.19
CA LYS A 152 5.90 -13.55 12.53
C LYS A 152 5.22 -14.16 11.31
N GLU A 153 4.96 -13.37 10.28
CA GLU A 153 4.38 -13.86 9.03
C GLU A 153 5.31 -14.84 8.31
N CYS A 154 6.62 -14.71 8.55
CA CYS A 154 7.72 -15.50 7.98
C CYS A 154 8.22 -16.68 8.83
N GLU A 155 7.69 -16.90 10.03
CA GLU A 155 8.12 -18.01 10.92
C GLU A 155 7.82 -19.40 10.34
N SER A 156 6.66 -19.58 9.69
CA SER A 156 6.33 -20.82 8.97
C SER A 156 6.91 -20.76 7.54
N LYS A 157 8.09 -21.34 7.33
CA LYS A 157 8.81 -21.30 6.03
C LYS A 157 8.23 -22.22 4.95
N THR A 158 7.28 -23.08 5.29
CA THR A 158 6.95 -24.27 4.50
C THR A 158 5.65 -24.21 3.69
N ASP A 159 4.88 -23.12 3.79
CA ASP A 159 3.62 -23.03 3.04
C ASP A 159 3.69 -21.94 1.96
N GLU A 160 3.97 -22.36 0.73
CA GLU A 160 4.11 -21.48 -0.44
C GLU A 160 2.82 -20.72 -0.78
N LYS A 161 1.67 -21.23 -0.31
CA LYS A 161 0.35 -20.62 -0.45
C LYS A 161 0.09 -19.53 0.60
N LYS A 162 0.92 -19.42 1.63
CA LYS A 162 0.74 -18.42 2.69
C LYS A 162 0.92 -17.01 2.11
N MET A 163 -0.01 -16.14 2.46
CA MET A 163 0.08 -14.73 2.10
C MET A 163 1.16 -14.02 2.91
N LYS A 164 1.79 -13.03 2.28
CA LYS A 164 2.81 -12.13 2.80
C LYS A 164 2.33 -10.71 2.60
N THR A 165 2.45 -9.88 3.63
CA THR A 165 1.90 -8.53 3.64
C THR A 165 3.03 -7.52 3.61
N LEU A 166 3.13 -6.75 2.54
CA LEU A 166 3.98 -5.57 2.46
C LEU A 166 3.21 -4.33 2.86
N VAL A 167 3.91 -3.35 3.41
CA VAL A 167 3.32 -2.07 3.81
C VAL A 167 4.10 -0.93 3.18
N CYS A 168 3.44 -0.05 2.45
CA CYS A 168 3.99 1.20 1.97
C CYS A 168 3.45 2.35 2.81
N LEU A 169 4.34 3.14 3.37
CA LEU A 169 4.04 4.33 4.16
C LEU A 169 4.55 5.55 3.39
N ALA A 170 3.65 6.44 3.01
CA ALA A 170 4.00 7.79 2.59
C ALA A 170 3.78 8.72 3.79
N SER A 171 4.73 9.60 4.06
CA SER A 171 4.70 10.48 5.25
C SER A 171 5.35 11.82 4.98
N GLY A 172 4.95 12.85 5.75
CA GLY A 172 5.57 14.17 5.71
C GLY A 172 5.18 15.02 4.49
N PHE A 173 4.13 14.62 3.77
CA PHE A 173 3.67 15.36 2.60
C PHE A 173 2.54 16.34 2.96
N TYR A 174 2.42 17.37 2.16
CA TYR A 174 1.33 18.33 2.22
C TYR A 174 1.18 18.95 0.82
N PRO A 175 -0.03 19.13 0.26
CA PRO A 175 -1.32 18.72 0.79
C PRO A 175 -1.55 17.21 0.65
N ASP A 176 -2.75 16.74 0.96
CA ASP A 176 -3.09 15.31 1.07
C ASP A 176 -3.42 14.60 -0.27
N HIS A 177 -3.11 15.24 -1.39
CA HIS A 177 -3.38 14.74 -2.74
C HIS A 177 -2.34 13.73 -3.18
N VAL A 178 -2.53 12.50 -2.74
CA VAL A 178 -1.69 11.36 -3.10
C VAL A 178 -2.51 10.19 -3.58
N THR A 179 -1.98 9.50 -4.59
CA THR A 179 -2.50 8.20 -5.04
C THR A 179 -1.41 7.17 -4.86
N VAL A 180 -1.71 6.09 -4.14
CA VAL A 180 -0.77 4.99 -3.90
C VAL A 180 -1.10 3.83 -4.81
N SER A 181 -0.11 3.39 -5.59
CA SER A 181 -0.21 2.23 -6.47
C SER A 181 0.96 1.28 -6.26
N TRP A 182 0.76 0.01 -6.62
CA TRP A 182 1.79 -1.03 -6.51
C TRP A 182 2.13 -1.57 -7.89
N GLN A 183 3.40 -1.87 -8.09
CA GLN A 183 3.90 -2.57 -9.26
C GLN A 183 4.69 -3.80 -8.85
N ILE A 184 4.49 -4.89 -9.59
CA ILE A 184 5.30 -6.10 -9.49
C ILE A 184 5.96 -6.33 -10.85
N ASN A 185 7.29 -6.34 -10.88
CA ASN A 185 8.10 -6.47 -12.10
C ASN A 185 7.72 -5.42 -13.18
N GLY A 186 7.36 -4.20 -12.74
CA GLY A 186 6.95 -3.11 -13.64
C GLY A 186 5.47 -3.13 -14.07
N PHE A 187 4.70 -4.16 -13.69
CA PHE A 187 3.27 -4.25 -14.02
C PHE A 187 2.41 -3.81 -12.84
N ASN A 188 1.37 -3.02 -13.12
CA ASN A 188 0.43 -2.53 -12.10
C ASN A 188 -0.31 -3.71 -11.44
N GLU A 189 -0.22 -3.78 -10.12
CA GLU A 189 -0.86 -4.81 -9.30
C GLU A 189 -2.04 -4.18 -8.56
N LYS A 190 -3.23 -4.74 -8.75
CA LYS A 190 -4.45 -4.36 -8.02
C LYS A 190 -4.90 -5.46 -7.06
N GLN A 191 -4.47 -6.70 -7.27
CA GLN A 191 -4.91 -7.82 -6.46
C GLN A 191 -4.24 -7.79 -5.08
N GLY A 192 -5.04 -7.87 -4.02
CA GLY A 192 -4.53 -7.87 -2.66
C GLY A 192 -4.05 -6.50 -2.14
N VAL A 193 -4.27 -5.43 -2.91
CA VAL A 193 -3.98 -4.05 -2.49
C VAL A 193 -5.12 -3.52 -1.62
N LYS A 194 -4.76 -2.98 -0.46
CA LYS A 194 -5.65 -2.23 0.43
C LYS A 194 -4.96 -0.95 0.87
N THR A 195 -5.36 0.15 0.25
CA THR A 195 -4.91 1.51 0.63
C THR A 195 -5.89 2.09 1.64
N ASP A 196 -5.39 2.83 2.62
CA ASP A 196 -6.23 3.59 3.55
C ASP A 196 -7.10 4.59 2.76
N GLY A 197 -8.35 4.78 3.18
CA GLY A 197 -9.36 5.54 2.41
C GLY A 197 -9.04 7.03 2.24
N ALA A 198 -8.31 7.62 3.19
CA ALA A 198 -7.84 9.00 3.15
C ALA A 198 -6.49 9.11 3.87
N ALA A 199 -5.69 10.11 3.48
CA ALA A 199 -4.49 10.45 4.22
C ALA A 199 -4.88 11.12 5.55
N THR A 200 -4.16 10.78 6.62
CA THR A 200 -4.40 11.29 7.96
C THR A 200 -3.41 12.42 8.25
N MET A 201 -3.91 13.58 8.68
CA MET A 201 -3.08 14.68 9.13
C MET A 201 -2.46 14.36 10.51
N LYS A 202 -1.19 14.69 10.69
CA LYS A 202 -0.47 14.59 11.96
C LYS A 202 -0.41 15.94 12.66
N ASP A 203 -0.01 15.92 13.93
CA ASP A 203 0.09 17.14 14.76
C ASP A 203 1.10 18.17 14.21
N ASP A 204 2.03 17.72 13.36
CA ASP A 204 3.00 18.57 12.65
C ASP A 204 2.42 19.26 11.39
N GLY A 205 1.13 19.08 11.12
CA GLY A 205 0.42 19.61 9.96
C GLY A 205 0.71 18.87 8.64
N ASN A 206 1.50 17.79 8.67
CA ASN A 206 1.79 16.99 7.49
C ASN A 206 0.92 15.73 7.46
N TYR A 207 0.73 15.18 6.27
CA TYR A 207 -0.10 14.00 6.05
C TYR A 207 0.72 12.71 6.02
N ILE A 208 0.04 11.63 6.39
CA ILE A 208 0.51 10.26 6.23
C ILE A 208 -0.56 9.44 5.51
N ILE A 209 -0.13 8.47 4.69
CA ILE A 209 -1.03 7.46 4.11
C ILE A 209 -0.33 6.11 4.08
N MET A 210 -1.08 5.05 4.32
CA MET A 210 -0.55 3.70 4.28
C MET A 210 -1.31 2.84 3.25
N SER A 211 -0.56 2.03 2.52
CA SER A 211 -1.10 1.01 1.63
C SER A 211 -0.50 -0.35 1.94
N ARG A 212 -1.31 -1.39 1.89
CA ARG A 212 -0.90 -2.77 2.17
C ARG A 212 -1.07 -3.60 0.91
N LEU A 213 -0.07 -4.41 0.59
CA LEU A 213 -0.11 -5.35 -0.54
C LEU A 213 0.04 -6.77 0.01
N ARG A 214 -0.95 -7.63 -0.25
CA ARG A 214 -0.88 -9.06 0.07
C ARG A 214 -0.49 -9.87 -1.17
N VAL A 215 0.63 -10.56 -1.10
CA VAL A 215 1.15 -11.44 -2.16
C VAL A 215 1.43 -12.84 -1.61
N THR A 216 1.42 -13.85 -2.46
CA THR A 216 1.80 -15.20 -2.04
C THR A 216 3.29 -15.30 -1.70
N ALA A 217 3.65 -16.19 -0.77
CA ALA A 217 5.03 -16.46 -0.43
C ALA A 217 5.86 -16.89 -1.64
N SER A 218 5.31 -17.69 -2.54
CA SER A 218 5.95 -18.08 -3.80
C SER A 218 6.34 -16.89 -4.68
N LYS A 219 5.43 -15.91 -4.82
CA LYS A 219 5.67 -14.68 -5.60
C LYS A 219 6.70 -13.77 -4.93
N TRP A 220 6.61 -13.62 -3.60
CA TRP A 220 7.56 -12.83 -2.81
C TRP A 220 8.99 -13.40 -2.79
N LEU A 221 9.12 -14.72 -2.65
CA LEU A 221 10.42 -15.40 -2.51
C LEU A 221 11.10 -15.68 -3.86
N LYS A 222 10.39 -15.50 -4.98
CA LYS A 222 10.94 -15.70 -6.32
C LYS A 222 12.06 -14.69 -6.58
N LYS A 223 13.26 -15.19 -6.86
CA LYS A 223 14.43 -14.38 -7.20
C LYS A 223 14.14 -13.50 -8.42
N GLY A 224 14.54 -12.23 -8.35
CA GLY A 224 14.30 -11.25 -9.43
C GLY A 224 12.91 -10.63 -9.42
N THR A 225 12.04 -10.97 -8.45
CA THR A 225 10.80 -10.22 -8.26
C THR A 225 11.13 -8.84 -7.71
N ASN A 226 10.66 -7.77 -8.35
CA ASN A 226 10.78 -6.40 -7.86
C ASN A 226 9.39 -5.88 -7.50
N ILE A 227 9.20 -5.47 -6.24
CA ILE A 227 7.93 -4.90 -5.78
C ILE A 227 8.16 -3.44 -5.44
N THR A 228 7.48 -2.58 -6.20
CA THR A 228 7.60 -1.12 -6.11
C THR A 228 6.27 -0.54 -5.64
N CYS A 229 6.31 0.28 -4.60
CA CYS A 229 5.22 1.18 -4.25
C CYS A 229 5.47 2.53 -4.94
N ILE A 230 4.46 3.08 -5.59
CA ILE A 230 4.53 4.38 -6.25
C ILE A 230 3.48 5.27 -5.62
N VAL A 231 3.94 6.35 -5.00
CA VAL A 231 3.08 7.41 -4.46
C VAL A 231 3.09 8.57 -5.45
N SER A 232 2.01 8.73 -6.19
CA SER A 232 1.80 9.86 -7.09
C SER A 232 1.30 11.04 -6.29
N PHE A 233 2.10 12.09 -6.16
CA PHE A 233 1.79 13.30 -5.39
C PHE A 233 1.58 14.49 -6.31
N PHE A 234 0.50 15.24 -6.10
CA PHE A 234 0.24 16.45 -6.86
C PHE A 234 0.85 17.67 -6.17
N ASP A 235 1.80 18.33 -6.83
CA ASP A 235 2.55 19.46 -6.28
C ASP A 235 1.87 20.82 -6.49
N GLY A 236 0.64 20.83 -6.99
CA GLY A 236 -0.09 22.04 -7.37
C GLY A 236 -0.15 22.29 -8.87
N ASN A 237 0.76 21.72 -9.66
CA ASN A 237 0.78 21.86 -11.11
C ASN A 237 0.82 20.52 -11.84
N ASN A 238 1.64 19.57 -11.34
CA ASN A 238 1.85 18.27 -11.94
C ASN A 238 1.68 17.14 -10.92
N THR A 239 1.37 15.95 -11.42
CA THR A 239 1.43 14.73 -10.62
C THR A 239 2.82 14.10 -10.74
N VAL A 240 3.58 14.09 -9.65
CA VAL A 240 4.95 13.58 -9.60
C VAL A 240 4.96 12.21 -8.90
N PRO A 241 5.48 11.15 -9.53
CA PRO A 241 5.58 9.84 -8.92
C PRO A 241 6.81 9.73 -7.99
N TYR A 242 6.60 9.24 -6.78
CA TYR A 242 7.64 8.90 -5.80
C TYR A 242 7.71 7.38 -5.64
N PRO A 243 8.49 6.68 -6.48
CA PRO A 243 8.66 5.24 -6.36
C PRO A 243 9.59 4.91 -5.18
N ASN A 244 9.25 3.85 -4.45
CA ASN A 244 10.19 3.17 -3.57
C ASN A 244 9.99 1.67 -3.71
N TRP A 245 11.08 0.93 -3.78
CA TRP A 245 11.06 -0.51 -3.91
C TRP A 245 11.58 -1.17 -2.65
N THR A 246 10.95 -2.29 -2.31
CA THR A 246 11.65 -3.32 -1.56
C THR A 246 12.31 -4.22 -2.59
N ILE A 247 13.66 -4.36 -2.54
CA ILE A 247 14.39 -5.64 -2.64
C ILE A 247 15.88 -5.41 -2.94
N GLU A 248 16.68 -5.65 -1.88
CA GLU A 248 18.05 -6.19 -1.95
C GLU A 248 18.47 -6.60 -0.53
N LYS A 249 18.20 -5.72 0.44
CA LYS A 249 18.59 -5.90 1.85
C LYS A 249 18.01 -7.17 2.49
N TYR A 250 16.72 -7.47 2.28
CA TYR A 250 16.08 -8.63 2.92
C TYR A 250 16.61 -9.99 2.41
N LEU A 251 16.75 -10.16 1.09
CA LEU A 251 17.30 -11.39 0.50
C LEU A 251 18.78 -11.58 0.89
N GLN A 252 19.58 -10.51 0.90
CA GLN A 252 20.97 -10.56 1.34
C GLN A 252 21.12 -10.92 2.82
N THR A 253 20.28 -10.35 3.71
CA THR A 253 20.29 -10.71 5.14
C THR A 253 19.92 -12.17 5.35
N MET A 254 18.91 -12.68 4.62
CA MET A 254 18.50 -14.09 4.71
C MET A 254 19.55 -15.05 4.12
N GLN A 255 20.22 -14.69 3.02
CA GLN A 255 21.32 -15.49 2.47
C GLN A 255 22.54 -15.52 3.41
N ARG A 256 22.92 -14.40 4.02
CA ARG A 256 23.99 -14.36 5.03
C ARG A 256 23.66 -15.21 6.25
N ALA A 257 22.43 -15.14 6.74
CA ALA A 257 21.98 -15.99 7.84
C ALA A 257 22.00 -17.48 7.47
N LYS A 258 21.60 -17.85 6.25
CA LYS A 258 21.70 -19.23 5.75
C LYS A 258 23.14 -19.73 5.68
N LEU A 259 24.06 -18.94 5.10
CA LEU A 259 25.49 -19.28 5.01
C LEU A 259 26.12 -19.46 6.38
N SER A 260 25.78 -18.58 7.34
CA SER A 260 26.25 -18.69 8.72
C SER A 260 25.74 -19.98 9.39
N TYR A 261 24.46 -20.31 9.23
CA TYR A 261 23.87 -21.51 9.82
C TYR A 261 24.46 -22.80 9.23
N THR A 262 24.68 -22.85 7.91
CA THR A 262 25.34 -23.99 7.28
C THR A 262 26.78 -24.16 7.74
N ALA A 263 27.52 -23.07 7.95
CA ALA A 263 28.89 -23.13 8.47
C ALA A 263 28.94 -23.70 9.90
N LEU A 264 27.97 -23.34 10.76
CA LEU A 264 27.87 -23.89 12.11
C LEU A 264 27.56 -25.39 12.11
N LEU A 265 26.65 -25.84 11.25
CA LEU A 265 26.35 -27.27 11.10
C LEU A 265 27.56 -28.06 10.60
N MET A 266 28.28 -27.54 9.59
CA MET A 266 29.50 -28.18 9.09
C MET A 266 30.57 -28.29 10.18
N LYS A 267 30.77 -27.24 10.98
CA LYS A 267 31.67 -27.28 12.14
C LYS A 267 31.23 -28.36 13.14
N SER A 268 29.95 -28.39 13.51
CA SER A 268 29.41 -29.39 14.44
C SER A 268 29.63 -30.82 13.96
N SER A 269 29.43 -31.10 12.67
CA SER A 269 29.68 -32.41 12.09
C SER A 269 31.16 -32.80 12.12
N ILE A 270 32.07 -31.85 11.84
CA ILE A 270 33.53 -32.07 11.93
C ILE A 270 33.94 -32.39 13.38
N TYR A 271 33.41 -31.67 14.37
CA TYR A 271 33.65 -31.97 15.78
C TYR A 271 33.15 -33.37 16.16
N GLY A 272 31.96 -33.76 15.70
CA GLY A 272 31.44 -35.11 15.92
C GLY A 272 32.34 -36.20 15.33
N LEU A 273 32.81 -36.01 14.10
CA LEU A 273 33.71 -36.96 13.41
C LEU A 273 35.07 -37.07 14.12
N PHE A 274 35.62 -35.95 14.60
CA PHE A 274 36.86 -35.92 15.38
C PHE A 274 36.74 -36.67 16.70
N VAL A 275 35.64 -36.48 17.44
CA VAL A 275 35.37 -37.20 18.69
C VAL A 275 35.22 -38.70 18.45
N LEU A 276 34.50 -39.10 17.39
CA LEU A 276 34.37 -40.52 17.01
C LEU A 276 35.73 -41.16 16.68
N LEU A 277 36.61 -40.46 15.96
CA LEU A 277 37.96 -40.95 15.66
C LEU A 277 38.82 -41.11 16.92
N LEU A 278 38.73 -40.16 17.86
CA LEU A 278 39.45 -40.26 19.14
C LEU A 278 38.96 -41.46 19.95
N VAL A 279 37.65 -41.66 20.06
CA VAL A 279 37.05 -42.80 20.78
C VAL A 279 37.45 -44.12 20.12
N TRP A 280 37.38 -44.21 18.80
CA TRP A 280 37.81 -45.41 18.06
C TRP A 280 39.29 -45.72 18.29
N LYS A 281 40.17 -44.70 18.27
CA LYS A 281 41.60 -44.86 18.54
C LYS A 281 41.88 -45.33 19.98
N ILE A 282 41.12 -44.84 20.96
CA ILE A 282 41.21 -45.28 22.36
C ILE A 282 40.75 -46.75 22.49
N GLN A 283 39.63 -47.14 21.88
CA GLN A 283 39.13 -48.53 21.93
C GLN A 283 40.08 -49.51 21.23
N VAL A 284 40.66 -49.15 20.09
CA VAL A 284 41.66 -49.98 19.39
C VAL A 284 42.94 -50.09 20.22
N CYS A 285 43.38 -49.01 20.89
CA CYS A 285 44.52 -49.04 21.80
C CYS A 285 44.28 -49.98 23.00
N SER A 286 43.07 -49.97 23.58
CA SER A 286 42.68 -50.92 24.62
C SER A 286 42.69 -52.38 24.13
N ILE A 287 42.21 -52.66 22.91
CA ILE A 287 42.19 -54.02 22.35
C ILE A 287 43.62 -54.53 22.08
N GLN A 288 44.52 -53.67 21.60
CA GLN A 288 45.91 -54.05 21.31
C GLN A 288 46.72 -54.28 22.60
N LEU A 289 46.40 -53.59 23.69
CA LEU A 289 46.97 -53.86 25.02
C LEU A 289 46.53 -55.22 25.59
N VAL A 290 45.29 -55.68 25.33
CA VAL A 290 44.83 -57.02 25.72
C VAL A 290 45.57 -58.13 24.97
N PHE A 291 45.97 -57.91 23.72
CA PHE A 291 46.73 -58.90 22.95
C PHE A 291 48.23 -58.97 23.31
N VAL A 292 48.82 -57.90 23.85
CA VAL A 292 50.24 -57.90 24.29
C VAL A 292 50.41 -58.43 25.73
N LEU A 293 49.39 -58.31 26.58
CA LEU A 293 49.39 -58.84 27.96
C LEU A 293 48.64 -60.18 28.06
N GLY A 294 48.88 -61.08 27.11
CA GLY A 294 48.52 -62.49 27.20
C GLY A 294 49.40 -63.26 28.20
N SER A 295 49.44 -62.82 29.46
CA SER A 295 49.80 -63.60 30.67
C SER A 295 50.16 -62.63 31.79
N VAL A 296 49.26 -62.45 32.75
CA VAL A 296 49.49 -62.65 34.19
C VAL A 296 48.15 -62.38 34.89
N SER A 297 47.73 -63.37 35.65
CA SER A 297 46.63 -63.30 36.60
C SER A 297 46.95 -62.33 37.73
N LYS A 298 46.08 -61.32 37.95
CA LYS A 298 45.52 -60.92 39.27
C LYS A 298 44.74 -59.61 39.17
N MET A 299 43.58 -59.62 39.81
CA MET A 299 42.63 -58.51 40.00
C MET A 299 43.26 -57.29 40.69
N CYS A 300 42.81 -56.08 40.33
CA CYS A 300 42.17 -55.15 41.29
C CYS A 300 41.48 -53.95 40.58
N PRO A 301 40.47 -53.32 41.22
CA PRO A 301 39.41 -52.56 40.57
C PRO A 301 39.67 -51.05 40.54
N LEU A 302 39.35 -50.40 39.43
CA LEU A 302 39.15 -48.94 39.39
C LEU A 302 38.00 -48.62 38.40
N ILE A 303 36.83 -49.19 38.69
CA ILE A 303 35.54 -48.81 38.07
C ILE A 303 34.68 -48.18 39.16
N ILE A 304 35.19 -47.17 39.87
CA ILE A 304 34.40 -46.27 40.73
C ILE A 304 35.12 -44.92 40.83
N VAL A 305 35.16 -44.15 39.74
CA VAL A 305 35.07 -42.67 39.74
C VAL A 305 34.73 -42.31 38.30
N LEU A 306 33.46 -42.04 38.02
CA LEU A 306 32.90 -41.32 36.85
C LEU A 306 31.38 -41.57 36.70
N ASN A 307 30.73 -42.24 37.66
CA ASN A 307 29.27 -42.34 37.74
C ASN A 307 28.62 -41.26 38.62
N GLU A 308 29.33 -40.17 38.97
CA GLU A 308 28.78 -39.05 39.74
C GLU A 308 28.68 -37.71 38.96
N TYR A 309 29.03 -37.68 37.67
CA TYR A 309 28.87 -36.47 36.85
C TYR A 309 27.65 -36.49 35.92
N TYR A 310 26.89 -37.60 35.88
CA TYR A 310 25.71 -37.74 35.00
C TYR A 310 24.37 -37.34 35.64
N SER A 311 24.34 -36.85 36.89
CA SER A 311 23.09 -36.38 37.53
C SER A 311 22.96 -34.85 37.63
N LEU A 312 23.78 -34.07 36.92
CA LEU A 312 23.74 -32.60 36.96
C LEU A 312 23.49 -31.91 35.62
N TRP A 313 23.14 -32.68 34.57
CA TRP A 313 22.72 -32.15 33.26
C TRP A 313 21.58 -32.98 32.63
N THR A 314 20.51 -33.15 33.39
CA THR A 314 19.13 -33.38 32.91
C THR A 314 18.27 -32.32 33.55
#